data_AF-A0A9F2QTZ7-F1
#
_entry.id   AF-A0A9F2QTZ7-F1
#
_cell.length_a   1.000
_cell.length_b   1.000
_cell.length_c   1.000
_cell.angle_alpha   90.00
_cell.angle_beta   90.00
_cell.angle_gamma   90.00
#
_symmetry.space_group_name_H-M   'P 1'
#
loop_
_entity.id
_entity.type
_entity.pdbx_description
1 polymer ?
#
loop_
_entity_poly.entity_id
_entity_poly.type
_entity_poly.pdbx_seq_one_letter_code
_entity_poly.pdbx_strand_id
1 'polypeptide(L)'
;LSCLSTQFALNVGLPFHTPEEYFLGWKQAPFALPDFDPRAIDAKAQLYDPPSACLISSSPELVVAVGFPAAGKSTFLKQHLASVGYVYVNQDTLGSWKKCVSLCETSLQAGKSVVVDNTNPDLESRHRYTECAKKANIPCRCFLFTASLEQAKHNNRFREMTEKEHVPVNNIVLNTYKSKYVEPSLEEGFSEILKINFVPQFTDSDLESLYRQFSEG
;
A
#
# COMPACT_ATOMS: atom_id res chain seq x y z
N LEU A 1 -27.53 11.93 5.41
CA LEU A 1 -26.84 12.56 6.56
C LEU A 1 -25.35 12.48 6.30
N SER A 2 -24.63 13.59 6.32
CA SER A 2 -23.19 13.57 6.04
C SER A 2 -22.47 12.85 7.18
N CYS A 3 -21.73 11.79 6.85
CA CYS A 3 -20.91 11.05 7.80
C CYS A 3 -19.85 11.95 8.45
N LEU A 4 -19.46 13.03 7.77
CA LEU A 4 -18.48 14.04 8.20
C LEU A 4 -18.74 14.62 9.60
N SER A 5 -19.96 15.06 9.92
CA SER A 5 -20.23 15.70 11.22
C SER A 5 -20.14 14.70 12.37
N THR A 6 -20.58 13.47 12.13
CA THR A 6 -20.46 12.37 13.09
C THR A 6 -19.01 11.96 13.29
N GLN A 7 -18.25 11.82 12.19
CA GLN A 7 -16.82 11.47 12.25
C GLN A 7 -15.99 12.56 12.92
N PHE A 8 -16.29 13.84 12.67
CA PHE A 8 -15.67 14.95 13.39
C PHE A 8 -15.90 14.81 14.90
N ALA A 9 -17.16 14.63 15.32
CA ALA A 9 -17.49 14.45 16.73
C ALA A 9 -16.77 13.24 17.34
N LEU A 10 -16.67 12.12 16.61
CA LEU A 10 -15.91 10.93 17.02
C LEU A 10 -14.40 11.21 17.16
N ASN A 11 -13.81 12.02 16.28
CA ASN A 11 -12.39 12.38 16.35
C ASN A 11 -12.08 13.21 17.60
N VAL A 12 -12.95 14.15 17.97
CA VAL A 12 -12.76 15.04 19.13
C VAL A 12 -13.36 14.50 20.44
N GLY A 13 -14.05 13.36 20.40
CA GLY A 13 -14.70 12.77 21.57
C GLY A 13 -15.95 13.52 22.07
N LEU A 14 -16.66 14.22 21.17
CA LEU A 14 -17.90 14.94 21.49
C LEU A 14 -19.14 14.07 21.23
N PRO A 15 -20.19 14.19 22.07
CA PRO A 15 -21.51 13.65 21.73
C PRO A 15 -22.01 14.29 20.42
N PHE A 16 -22.57 13.47 19.53
CA PHE A 16 -23.19 13.93 18.29
C PHE A 16 -24.70 13.71 18.33
N HIS A 17 -25.45 14.74 17.92
CA HIS A 17 -26.89 14.68 17.73
C HIS A 17 -27.24 15.28 16.37
N THR A 18 -28.17 14.67 15.65
CA THR A 18 -28.75 15.28 14.44
C THR A 18 -29.63 16.48 14.83
N PRO A 19 -29.91 17.42 13.91
CA PRO A 19 -30.85 18.52 14.18
C PRO A 19 -32.21 18.02 14.69
N GLU A 20 -32.71 16.92 14.13
CA GLU A 20 -33.98 16.31 14.52
C GLU A 20 -33.92 15.71 15.94
N GLU A 21 -32.82 15.04 16.28
CA GLU A 21 -32.59 14.53 17.64
C GLU A 21 -32.49 15.68 18.66
N TYR A 22 -31.72 16.72 18.34
CA TYR A 22 -31.40 17.80 19.27
C TYR A 22 -32.56 18.80 19.45
N PHE A 23 -33.19 19.23 18.35
CA PHE A 23 -34.22 20.28 18.39
C PHE A 23 -35.64 19.72 18.45
N LEU A 24 -35.90 18.55 17.88
CA LEU A 24 -37.25 17.98 17.76
C LEU A 24 -37.51 16.80 18.71
N GLY A 25 -36.51 16.39 19.51
CA GLY A 25 -36.63 15.30 20.47
C GLY A 25 -36.83 13.93 19.81
N TRP A 26 -36.41 13.77 18.56
CA TRP A 26 -36.50 12.49 17.86
C TRP A 26 -35.59 11.44 18.51
N LYS A 27 -35.97 10.17 18.40
CA LYS A 27 -35.10 9.06 18.80
C LYS A 27 -33.88 9.02 17.90
N GLN A 28 -32.74 8.64 18.47
CA GLN A 28 -31.50 8.51 17.72
C GLN A 28 -31.66 7.52 16.56
N ALA A 29 -31.34 7.98 15.35
CA ALA A 29 -31.34 7.13 14.17
C ALA A 29 -30.05 6.31 14.10
N PRO A 30 -30.09 5.05 13.66
CA PRO A 30 -28.87 4.29 13.41
C PRO A 30 -28.06 4.98 12.30
N PHE A 31 -26.77 5.21 12.56
CA PHE A 31 -25.82 5.68 11.55
C PHE A 31 -24.79 4.58 11.26
N ALA A 32 -24.36 4.50 10.00
CA ALA A 32 -23.30 3.58 9.60
C ALA A 32 -21.94 4.26 9.77
N LEU A 33 -21.01 3.58 10.42
CA LEU A 33 -19.60 3.96 10.40
C LEU A 33 -18.98 3.61 9.04
N PRO A 34 -17.89 4.29 8.63
CA PRO A 34 -17.13 3.88 7.46
C PRO A 34 -16.63 2.43 7.58
N ASP A 35 -16.44 1.76 6.45
CA ASP A 35 -15.93 0.38 6.39
C ASP A 35 -14.52 0.25 7.01
N PHE A 36 -13.78 1.36 7.08
CA PHE A 36 -12.46 1.44 7.69
C PHE A 36 -12.47 2.39 8.88
N ASP A 37 -12.09 1.88 10.06
CA ASP A 37 -11.87 2.67 11.27
C ASP A 37 -10.36 2.80 11.53
N PRO A 38 -9.77 4.01 11.38
CA PRO A 38 -8.34 4.21 11.58
C PRO A 38 -7.88 3.99 13.03
N ARG A 39 -8.82 4.02 14.00
CA ARG A 39 -8.53 3.75 15.41
C ARG A 39 -8.32 2.26 15.66
N ALA A 40 -8.91 1.40 14.83
CA ALA A 40 -8.84 -0.06 14.96
C ALA A 40 -7.54 -0.66 14.39
N ILE A 41 -6.65 0.16 13.82
CA ILE A 41 -5.36 -0.32 13.32
C ILE A 41 -4.48 -0.74 14.50
N ASP A 42 -4.08 -2.01 14.47
CA ASP A 42 -3.09 -2.57 15.39
C ASP A 42 -1.67 -2.26 14.91
N ALA A 43 -1.01 -1.34 15.59
CA ALA A 43 0.38 -0.97 15.31
C ALA A 43 1.39 -2.10 15.64
N LYS A 44 0.95 -3.13 16.38
CA LYS A 44 1.76 -4.30 16.75
C LYS A 44 1.43 -5.53 15.89
N ALA A 45 0.57 -5.37 14.89
CA ALA A 45 0.27 -6.45 13.97
C ALA A 45 1.55 -6.92 13.27
N GLN A 46 1.58 -8.22 12.96
CA GLN A 46 2.67 -8.83 12.23
C GLN A 46 2.86 -8.15 10.88
N LEU A 47 4.09 -7.76 10.54
CA LEU A 47 4.37 -6.94 9.35
C LEU A 47 4.18 -7.70 8.03
N TYR A 48 4.44 -9.00 8.01
CA TYR A 48 4.32 -9.83 6.81
C TYR A 48 3.97 -11.28 7.14
N ASP A 49 3.32 -12.00 6.23
CA ASP A 49 2.86 -13.38 6.39
C ASP A 49 3.35 -14.25 5.20
N PRO A 50 4.04 -15.39 5.46
CA PRO A 50 4.27 -16.02 6.77
C PRO A 50 5.32 -15.30 7.65
N PRO A 51 5.22 -15.38 8.99
CA PRO A 51 6.15 -14.69 9.90
C PRO A 51 7.58 -15.22 9.82
N SER A 52 7.75 -16.46 9.35
CA SER A 52 9.05 -17.09 9.12
C SER A 52 9.73 -16.67 7.82
N ALA A 53 9.07 -15.87 6.98
CA ALA A 53 9.64 -15.45 5.70
C ALA A 53 10.82 -14.49 5.91
N CYS A 54 11.81 -14.61 5.03
CA CYS A 54 12.92 -13.67 4.95
C CYS A 54 12.57 -12.58 3.94
N LEU A 55 12.61 -11.30 4.34
CA LEU A 55 12.43 -10.19 3.41
C LEU A 55 13.55 -10.12 2.37
N ILE A 56 14.77 -10.49 2.76
CA ILE A 56 15.97 -10.43 1.94
C ILE A 56 16.48 -11.83 1.58
N SER A 57 17.07 -11.96 0.41
CA SER A 57 17.75 -13.17 -0.05
C SER A 57 19.27 -12.95 -0.06
N SER A 58 20.03 -14.00 0.27
CA SER A 58 21.49 -14.00 0.14
C SER A 58 21.98 -14.23 -1.29
N SER A 59 21.10 -14.70 -2.18
CA SER A 59 21.36 -14.88 -3.61
C SER A 59 20.57 -13.88 -4.44
N PRO A 60 21.03 -13.55 -5.68
CA PRO A 60 20.29 -12.68 -6.57
C PRO A 60 18.84 -13.14 -6.74
N GLU A 61 17.91 -12.19 -6.68
CA GLU A 61 16.48 -12.41 -6.86
C GLU A 61 15.78 -11.20 -7.46
N LEU A 62 14.58 -11.41 -7.98
CA LEU A 62 13.66 -10.35 -8.37
C LEU A 62 12.47 -10.29 -7.40
N VAL A 63 12.22 -9.14 -6.80
CA VAL A 63 11.01 -8.89 -6.01
C VAL A 63 10.08 -7.97 -6.79
N VAL A 64 8.83 -8.40 -7.00
CA VAL A 64 7.78 -7.61 -7.65
C VAL A 64 6.76 -7.19 -6.60
N ALA A 65 6.61 -5.88 -6.37
CA ALA A 65 5.61 -5.36 -5.46
C ALA A 65 4.23 -5.29 -6.13
N VAL A 66 3.19 -5.67 -5.42
CA VAL A 66 1.79 -5.60 -5.87
C VAL A 66 0.98 -4.93 -4.78
N GLY A 67 0.15 -3.94 -5.13
CA GLY A 67 -0.72 -3.29 -4.16
C GLY A 67 -1.15 -1.89 -4.59
N PHE A 68 -2.17 -1.36 -3.91
CA PHE A 68 -2.70 -0.03 -4.20
C PHE A 68 -1.60 1.05 -4.21
N PRO A 69 -1.68 2.04 -5.12
CA PRO A 69 -0.88 3.25 -4.94
C PRO A 69 -1.24 3.90 -3.59
N ALA A 70 -0.29 4.66 -3.02
CA ALA A 70 -0.37 5.19 -1.66
C ALA A 70 -0.49 4.17 -0.51
N ALA A 71 -0.38 2.85 -0.75
CA ALA A 71 -0.38 1.82 0.30
C ALA A 71 0.94 1.69 1.11
N GLY A 72 1.91 2.61 0.95
CA GLY A 72 3.19 2.55 1.67
C GLY A 72 4.26 1.64 1.05
N LYS A 73 4.01 1.08 -0.14
CA LYS A 73 4.96 0.19 -0.84
C LYS A 73 6.36 0.77 -0.98
N SER A 74 6.46 1.98 -1.53
CA SER A 74 7.75 2.63 -1.75
C SER A 74 8.54 2.84 -0.47
N THR A 75 7.87 3.22 0.62
CA THR A 75 8.49 3.37 1.94
C THR A 75 9.05 2.04 2.41
N PHE A 76 8.22 0.99 2.40
CA PHE A 76 8.61 -0.36 2.82
C PHE A 76 9.80 -0.90 2.01
N LEU A 77 9.73 -0.84 0.68
CA LEU A 77 10.75 -1.40 -0.21
C LEU A 77 12.06 -0.63 -0.11
N LYS A 78 12.01 0.70 0.07
CA LYS A 78 13.22 1.51 0.31
C LYS A 78 13.88 1.16 1.63
N GLN A 79 13.08 1.03 2.69
CA GLN A 79 13.56 0.74 4.04
C GLN A 79 14.14 -0.69 4.17
N HIS A 80 13.54 -1.68 3.52
CA HIS A 80 13.89 -3.09 3.74
C HIS A 80 14.74 -3.72 2.62
N LEU A 81 14.63 -3.24 1.37
CA LEU A 81 15.33 -3.84 0.22
C LEU A 81 16.37 -2.89 -0.39
N ALA A 82 15.97 -1.66 -0.73
CA ALA A 82 16.90 -0.73 -1.38
C ALA A 82 18.06 -0.32 -0.44
N SER A 83 17.76 -0.13 0.86
CA SER A 83 18.74 0.18 1.91
C SER A 83 19.85 -0.88 2.06
N VAL A 84 19.55 -2.13 1.71
CA VAL A 84 20.49 -3.26 1.78
C VAL A 84 21.07 -3.66 0.41
N GLY A 85 20.86 -2.83 -0.61
CA GLY A 85 21.54 -2.93 -1.90
C GLY A 85 20.73 -3.51 -3.06
N TYR A 86 19.42 -3.71 -2.93
CA TYR A 86 18.59 -4.08 -4.08
C TYR A 86 18.51 -2.91 -5.06
N VAL A 87 18.63 -3.21 -6.35
CA VAL A 87 18.40 -2.21 -7.40
C VAL A 87 16.92 -1.86 -7.41
N TYR A 88 16.62 -0.59 -7.13
CA TYR A 88 15.26 -0.08 -7.05
C TYR A 88 14.76 0.40 -8.42
N VAL A 89 13.76 -0.29 -8.96
CA VAL A 89 13.13 0.00 -10.25
C VAL A 89 11.74 0.58 -10.01
N ASN A 90 11.53 1.82 -10.44
CA ASN A 90 10.26 2.52 -10.28
C ASN A 90 9.90 3.30 -11.56
N GLN A 91 8.71 3.06 -12.09
CA GLN A 91 8.24 3.66 -13.33
C GLN A 91 8.04 5.18 -13.24
N ASP A 92 7.66 5.72 -12.08
CA ASP A 92 7.47 7.17 -11.90
C ASP A 92 8.79 7.92 -12.10
N THR A 93 9.92 7.30 -11.70
CA THR A 93 11.27 7.86 -11.89
C THR A 93 11.85 7.59 -13.28
N LEU A 94 11.56 6.42 -13.87
CA LEU A 94 12.12 6.02 -15.16
C LEU A 94 11.30 6.50 -16.36
N GLY A 95 10.01 6.79 -16.14
CA GLY A 95 9.06 7.34 -17.09
C GLY A 95 8.32 6.32 -17.97
N SER A 96 8.78 5.07 -18.09
CA SER A 96 8.05 4.05 -18.85
C SER A 96 8.33 2.62 -18.39
N TRP A 97 7.33 1.74 -18.55
CA TRP A 97 7.47 0.31 -18.20
C TRP A 97 8.60 -0.38 -18.97
N LYS A 98 8.88 0.04 -20.22
CA LYS A 98 9.96 -0.52 -21.04
C LYS A 98 11.33 -0.23 -20.43
N LYS A 99 11.52 0.98 -19.89
CA LYS A 99 12.75 1.35 -19.18
C LYS A 99 12.88 0.58 -17.86
N CYS A 100 11.77 0.33 -17.15
CA CYS A 100 11.78 -0.54 -15.97
C CYS A 100 12.25 -1.96 -16.30
N VAL A 101 11.69 -2.56 -17.35
CA VAL A 101 12.09 -3.90 -17.83
C VAL A 101 13.57 -3.92 -18.23
N SER A 102 14.03 -2.93 -19.01
CA SER A 102 15.43 -2.85 -19.43
C SER A 102 16.41 -2.73 -18.26
N LEU A 103 16.11 -1.89 -17.26
CA LEU A 103 16.93 -1.76 -16.06
C LEU A 103 16.90 -3.06 -15.22
N CYS A 104 15.74 -3.70 -15.11
CA CYS A 104 15.58 -4.99 -14.44
C CYS A 104 16.46 -6.06 -15.10
N GLU A 105 16.31 -6.28 -16.41
CA GLU A 105 17.09 -7.28 -17.16
C GLU A 105 18.60 -7.05 -17.03
N THR A 106 19.05 -5.80 -17.21
CA THR A 106 20.49 -5.47 -17.12
C THR A 106 21.04 -5.69 -15.72
N SER A 107 20.25 -5.38 -14.69
CA SER A 107 20.68 -5.54 -13.29
C SER A 107 20.74 -7.00 -12.86
N LEU A 108 19.77 -7.81 -13.29
CA LEU A 108 19.76 -9.26 -13.07
C LEU A 108 20.94 -9.94 -13.77
N GLN A 109 21.23 -9.56 -15.03
CA GLN A 109 22.41 -10.07 -15.76
C GLN A 109 23.73 -9.69 -15.08
N ALA A 110 23.78 -8.54 -14.40
CA ALA A 110 24.93 -8.13 -13.60
C ALA A 110 25.01 -8.84 -12.23
N GLY A 111 24.13 -9.82 -11.96
CA GLY A 111 24.11 -10.60 -10.72
C GLY A 111 23.58 -9.83 -9.51
N LYS A 112 22.80 -8.77 -9.72
CA LYS A 112 22.21 -7.97 -8.63
C LYS A 112 20.78 -8.40 -8.31
N SER A 113 20.39 -8.30 -7.05
CA SER A 113 18.97 -8.38 -6.67
C SER A 113 18.25 -7.10 -7.08
N VAL A 114 17.00 -7.25 -7.53
CA VAL A 114 16.18 -6.15 -8.07
C VAL A 114 14.84 -6.12 -7.34
N VAL A 115 14.34 -4.93 -7.03
CA VAL A 115 12.98 -4.70 -6.56
C VAL A 115 12.23 -3.79 -7.53
N VAL A 116 11.04 -4.20 -7.94
CA VAL A 116 10.15 -3.43 -8.83
C VAL A 116 9.03 -2.83 -7.99
N ASP A 117 9.11 -1.52 -7.77
CA ASP A 117 8.12 -0.73 -7.05
C ASP A 117 7.19 -0.02 -8.03
N ASN A 118 6.26 -0.79 -8.58
CA ASN A 118 5.10 -0.29 -9.33
C ASN A 118 3.84 -0.87 -8.68
N THR A 119 2.67 -0.51 -9.20
CA THR A 119 1.40 -1.06 -8.69
C THR A 119 1.15 -2.52 -9.12
N ASN A 120 1.53 -2.87 -10.35
CA ASN A 120 1.44 -4.22 -10.93
C ASN A 120 0.08 -4.94 -10.70
N PRO A 121 -1.06 -4.29 -11.03
CA PRO A 121 -2.39 -4.79 -10.68
C PRO A 121 -2.79 -6.09 -11.39
N ASP A 122 -2.34 -6.28 -12.63
CA ASP A 122 -2.80 -7.35 -13.52
C ASP A 122 -1.68 -8.32 -13.92
N LEU A 123 -2.09 -9.46 -14.47
CA LEU A 123 -1.22 -10.54 -14.94
C LEU A 123 -0.20 -10.04 -15.97
N GLU A 124 -0.63 -9.22 -16.93
CA GLU A 124 0.23 -8.72 -18.01
C GLU A 124 1.37 -7.86 -17.46
N SER A 125 1.06 -6.98 -16.51
CA SER A 125 2.06 -6.11 -15.87
C SER A 125 3.10 -6.91 -15.12
N ARG A 126 2.68 -7.98 -14.40
CA ARG A 126 3.59 -8.86 -13.64
C ARG A 126 4.40 -9.78 -14.55
N HIS A 127 3.78 -10.31 -15.61
CA HIS A 127 4.42 -11.20 -16.58
C HIS A 127 5.67 -10.58 -17.20
N ARG A 128 5.68 -9.26 -17.44
CA ARG A 128 6.86 -8.52 -17.93
C ARG A 128 8.09 -8.74 -17.06
N TYR A 129 7.92 -8.90 -15.75
CA TYR A 129 9.00 -9.05 -14.79
C TYR A 129 9.30 -10.52 -14.47
N THR A 130 8.27 -11.38 -14.39
CA THR A 130 8.51 -12.82 -14.20
C THR A 130 9.29 -13.42 -15.37
N GLU A 131 9.05 -12.94 -16.60
CA GLU A 131 9.86 -13.30 -17.77
C GLU A 131 11.32 -12.80 -17.69
N CYS A 132 11.58 -11.62 -17.09
CA CYS A 132 12.96 -11.17 -16.85
C CYS A 132 13.71 -12.13 -15.92
N ALA A 133 13.08 -12.51 -14.81
CA ALA A 133 13.65 -13.45 -13.85
C ALA A 133 13.89 -14.83 -14.47
N LYS A 134 12.92 -15.33 -15.24
CA LYS A 134 13.01 -16.59 -15.97
C LYS A 134 14.16 -16.62 -16.97
N LYS A 135 14.32 -15.57 -17.79
CA LYS A 135 15.45 -15.45 -18.73
C LYS A 135 16.80 -15.41 -18.03
N ALA A 136 16.87 -14.79 -16.85
CA ALA A 136 18.07 -14.74 -16.03
C ALA A 136 18.29 -16.00 -15.19
N ASN A 137 17.35 -16.96 -15.21
CA ASN A 137 17.34 -18.14 -14.34
C ASN A 137 17.49 -17.80 -12.85
N ILE A 138 16.76 -16.77 -12.41
CA ILE A 138 16.80 -16.22 -11.04
C ILE A 138 15.39 -16.35 -10.41
N PRO A 139 15.27 -16.63 -9.10
CA PRO A 139 13.98 -16.64 -8.42
C PRO A 139 13.25 -15.29 -8.51
N CYS A 140 11.94 -15.34 -8.72
CA CYS A 140 11.05 -14.18 -8.65
C CYS A 140 10.10 -14.33 -7.46
N ARG A 141 10.00 -13.34 -6.58
CA ARG A 141 9.04 -13.30 -5.47
C ARG A 141 8.07 -12.15 -5.63
N CYS A 142 6.86 -12.33 -5.12
CA CYS A 142 5.82 -11.30 -5.09
C CYS A 142 5.67 -10.78 -3.67
N PHE A 143 5.75 -9.46 -3.49
CA PHE A 143 5.36 -8.80 -2.23
C PHE A 143 3.98 -8.19 -2.42
N LEU A 144 2.95 -8.87 -1.91
CA LEU A 144 1.55 -8.47 -2.01
C LEU A 144 1.19 -7.60 -0.80
N PHE A 145 1.09 -6.30 -1.00
CA PHE A 145 0.63 -5.35 0.01
C PHE A 145 -0.88 -5.44 0.17
N THR A 146 -1.34 -5.77 1.38
CA THR A 146 -2.73 -6.12 1.66
C THR A 146 -3.63 -4.93 2.00
N ALA A 147 -3.09 -3.71 1.91
CA ALA A 147 -3.85 -2.49 2.18
C ALA A 147 -5.13 -2.45 1.32
N SER A 148 -6.27 -2.20 1.95
CA SER A 148 -7.54 -1.99 1.26
C SER A 148 -7.58 -0.66 0.53
N LEU A 149 -8.60 -0.45 -0.32
CA LEU A 149 -8.84 0.84 -0.97
C LEU A 149 -8.97 1.98 0.06
N GLU A 150 -9.76 1.75 1.11
CA GLU A 150 -10.02 2.78 2.12
C GLU A 150 -8.78 3.06 2.99
N GLN A 151 -7.99 2.02 3.29
CA GLN A 151 -6.67 2.20 3.92
C GLN A 151 -5.71 3.01 3.04
N ALA A 152 -5.66 2.73 1.74
CA ALA A 152 -4.80 3.46 0.80
C ALA A 152 -5.23 4.93 0.63
N LYS A 153 -6.54 5.22 0.59
CA LYS A 153 -7.07 6.59 0.58
C LYS A 153 -6.72 7.34 1.86
N HIS A 154 -7.00 6.74 3.01
CA HIS A 154 -6.65 7.30 4.31
C HIS A 154 -5.16 7.61 4.40
N ASN A 155 -4.32 6.65 3.99
CA ASN A 155 -2.87 6.85 3.96
C ASN A 155 -2.45 7.94 2.98
N ASN A 156 -3.07 8.02 1.80
CA ASN A 156 -2.83 9.10 0.85
C ASN A 156 -3.14 10.46 1.48
N ARG A 157 -4.30 10.59 2.13
CA ARG A 157 -4.75 11.83 2.76
C ARG A 157 -3.86 12.23 3.93
N PHE A 158 -3.45 11.27 4.75
CA PHE A 158 -2.50 11.51 5.83
C PHE A 158 -1.17 12.07 5.29
N ARG A 159 -0.63 11.46 4.23
CA ARG A 159 0.63 11.91 3.62
C ARG A 159 0.49 13.28 2.96
N GLU A 160 -0.65 13.61 2.37
CA GLU A 160 -0.94 14.97 1.88
C GLU A 160 -0.88 16.03 3.00
N MET A 161 -1.27 15.68 4.22
CA MET A 161 -1.28 16.59 5.36
C MET A 161 0.10 16.70 6.04
N THR A 162 0.95 15.69 5.93
CA THR A 162 2.14 15.53 6.77
C THR A 162 3.46 15.53 6.00
N GLU A 163 3.46 15.16 4.72
CA GLU A 163 4.67 15.04 3.89
C GLU A 163 4.68 16.09 2.77
N LYS A 164 5.70 16.94 2.72
CA LYS A 164 5.83 18.02 1.71
C LYS A 164 6.06 17.51 0.29
N GLU A 165 6.80 16.42 0.15
CA GLU A 165 7.18 15.83 -1.14
C GLU A 165 6.19 14.76 -1.63
N HIS A 166 5.10 14.54 -0.88
CA HIS A 166 4.10 13.55 -1.29
C HIS A 166 3.30 14.08 -2.47
N VAL A 167 3.27 13.28 -3.55
CA VAL A 167 2.43 13.57 -4.72
C VAL A 167 1.05 12.94 -4.48
N PRO A 168 -0.02 13.75 -4.40
CA PRO A 168 -1.37 13.26 -4.16
C PRO A 168 -1.81 12.21 -5.18
N VAL A 169 -2.32 11.08 -4.70
CA VAL A 169 -2.90 10.03 -5.56
C VAL A 169 -4.41 10.23 -5.63
N ASN A 170 -4.91 10.64 -6.79
CA ASN A 170 -6.35 10.87 -6.95
C ASN A 170 -7.17 9.56 -6.99
N ASN A 171 -8.48 9.71 -6.75
CA ASN A 171 -9.44 8.60 -6.74
C ASN A 171 -9.54 7.84 -8.07
N ILE A 172 -9.28 8.49 -9.21
CA ILE A 172 -9.31 7.83 -10.52
C ILE A 172 -8.21 6.78 -10.60
N VAL A 173 -7.00 7.10 -10.13
CA VAL A 173 -5.86 6.17 -10.12
C VAL A 173 -6.13 4.98 -9.20
N LEU A 174 -6.65 5.23 -8.00
CA LEU A 174 -7.01 4.16 -7.04
C LEU A 174 -8.10 3.23 -7.59
N ASN A 175 -9.15 3.79 -8.21
CA ASN A 175 -10.23 2.99 -8.79
C ASN A 175 -9.77 2.24 -10.05
N THR A 176 -8.88 2.82 -10.85
CA THR A 176 -8.27 2.14 -12.01
C THR A 176 -7.43 0.95 -11.58
N TYR A 177 -6.68 1.08 -10.47
CA TYR A 177 -5.99 -0.06 -9.88
C TYR A 177 -6.99 -1.14 -9.47
N LYS A 178 -8.02 -0.76 -8.70
CA LYS A 178 -9.06 -1.70 -8.22
C LYS A 178 -9.73 -2.46 -9.36
N SER A 179 -10.06 -1.79 -10.46
CA SER A 179 -10.74 -2.42 -11.60
C SER A 179 -9.85 -3.39 -12.38
N LYS A 180 -8.52 -3.19 -12.35
CA LYS A 180 -7.55 -4.05 -13.03
C LYS A 180 -7.00 -5.16 -12.15
N TYR A 181 -7.18 -5.05 -10.83
CA TYR A 181 -6.54 -5.93 -9.88
C TYR A 181 -6.98 -7.38 -10.07
N VAL A 182 -5.98 -8.25 -10.21
CA VAL A 182 -6.11 -9.71 -10.15
C VAL A 182 -5.10 -10.20 -9.12
N GLU A 183 -5.58 -10.97 -8.14
CA GLU A 183 -4.74 -11.51 -7.06
C GLU A 183 -3.59 -12.34 -7.63
N PRO A 184 -2.34 -12.11 -7.19
CA PRO A 184 -1.20 -12.83 -7.72
C PRO A 184 -1.21 -14.31 -7.33
N SER A 185 -0.76 -15.18 -8.23
CA SER A 185 -0.66 -16.63 -7.98
C SER A 185 0.73 -17.19 -8.33
N LEU A 186 1.08 -18.35 -7.76
CA LEU A 186 2.35 -19.01 -8.05
C LEU A 186 2.45 -19.47 -9.52
N GLU A 187 1.32 -19.66 -10.20
CA GLU A 187 1.25 -20.06 -11.62
C GLU A 187 1.84 -18.99 -12.56
N GLU A 188 1.98 -17.75 -12.09
CA GLU A 188 2.63 -16.66 -12.83
C GLU A 188 4.15 -16.80 -12.94
N GLY A 189 4.74 -17.77 -12.21
CA GLY A 189 6.18 -17.97 -12.12
C GLY A 189 6.82 -17.33 -10.88
N PHE A 190 6.03 -17.02 -9.86
CA PHE A 190 6.55 -16.62 -8.55
C PHE A 190 6.99 -17.86 -7.76
N SER A 191 8.18 -17.80 -7.17
CA SER A 191 8.71 -18.79 -6.24
C SER A 191 8.06 -18.71 -4.85
N GLU A 192 7.62 -17.51 -4.46
CA GLU A 192 6.93 -17.24 -3.19
C GLU A 192 6.08 -15.98 -3.34
N ILE A 193 4.95 -15.93 -2.64
CA ILE A 193 4.12 -14.73 -2.48
C ILE A 193 4.09 -14.39 -0.99
N LEU A 194 4.71 -13.26 -0.64
CA LEU A 194 4.74 -12.73 0.71
C LEU A 194 3.66 -11.66 0.87
N LYS A 195 2.76 -11.83 1.83
CA LYS A 195 1.76 -10.80 2.14
C LYS A 195 2.38 -9.77 3.07
N ILE A 196 2.34 -8.49 2.69
CA ILE A 196 2.80 -7.37 3.49
C ILE A 196 1.58 -6.68 4.10
N ASN A 197 1.45 -6.76 5.42
CA ASN A 197 0.31 -6.22 6.14
C ASN A 197 0.38 -4.71 6.22
N PHE A 198 -0.80 -4.07 6.22
CA PHE A 198 -0.90 -2.63 6.39
C PHE A 198 -0.69 -2.25 7.86
N VAL A 199 0.57 -1.98 8.20
CA VAL A 199 1.00 -1.57 9.55
C VAL A 199 1.71 -0.22 9.44
N PRO A 200 1.00 0.90 9.63
CA PRO A 200 1.57 2.24 9.62
C PRO A 200 2.66 2.40 10.70
N GLN A 201 3.71 3.17 10.37
CA GLN A 201 4.78 3.54 11.30
C GLN A 201 4.82 5.06 11.42
N PHE A 202 5.04 5.54 12.65
CA PHE A 202 5.02 6.97 12.99
C PHE A 202 6.32 7.36 13.68
N THR A 203 6.83 8.55 13.39
CA THR A 203 8.05 9.09 14.00
C THR A 203 7.80 9.64 15.41
N ASP A 204 6.56 10.02 15.71
CA ASP A 204 6.15 10.60 16.97
C ASP A 204 4.67 10.31 17.26
N SER A 205 4.27 10.56 18.51
CA SER A 205 2.91 10.32 19.01
C SER A 205 1.86 11.26 18.41
N ASP A 206 2.26 12.45 17.97
CA ASP A 206 1.32 13.45 17.44
C ASP A 206 0.85 13.02 16.04
N LEU A 207 1.77 12.51 15.22
CA LEU A 207 1.45 11.90 13.93
C LEU A 207 0.62 10.63 14.08
N GLU A 208 0.90 9.78 15.08
CA GLU A 208 0.05 8.62 15.37
C GLU A 208 -1.37 9.05 15.74
N SER A 209 -1.50 10.04 16.63
CA SER A 209 -2.79 10.60 17.06
C SER A 209 -3.56 11.16 15.86
N LEU A 210 -2.88 11.91 14.99
CA LEU A 210 -3.47 12.44 13.75
C LEU A 210 -3.91 11.30 12.81
N TYR A 211 -3.11 10.25 12.65
CA TYR A 211 -3.44 9.13 11.78
C TYR A 211 -4.68 8.36 12.24
N ARG A 212 -4.92 8.29 13.56
CA ARG A 212 -6.08 7.61 14.14
C ARG A 212 -7.39 8.38 13.98
N GLN A 213 -7.38 9.58 13.41
CA GLN A 213 -8.58 10.35 13.11
C GLN A 213 -9.19 9.94 11.77
N PHE A 214 -10.52 9.92 11.66
CA PHE A 214 -11.19 9.85 10.36
C PHE A 214 -10.83 11.07 9.51
N SER A 215 -10.36 10.85 8.27
CA SER A 215 -9.90 11.93 7.39
C SER A 215 -10.78 12.16 6.14
N GLU A 216 -11.80 11.34 5.93
CA GLU A 216 -12.75 11.42 4.81
C GLU A 216 -14.18 11.20 5.30
N GLY A 217 -15.20 11.66 4.59
CA GLY A 217 -16.59 11.37 4.91
C GLY A 217 -17.58 11.64 3.79
#